data_AF-A0A2S6B356-F1
#
_entry.id   AF-A0A2S6B356-F1
#
_cell.length_a   1.000
_cell.length_b   1.000
_cell.length_c   1.000
_cell.angle_alpha   90.00
_cell.angle_beta   90.00
_cell.angle_gamma   90.00
#
_symmetry.space_group_name_H-M   'P 1'
#
loop_
_entity.id
_entity.type
_entity.pdbx_description
1 polymer ?
#
loop_
_entity_poly.entity_id
_entity_poly.type
_entity_poly.pdbx_seq_one_letter_code
_entity_poly.pdbx_strand_id
1 'polypeptide(L)'
;MGPPSSGSRPAGGRPSLKGLLPAQGAFAAPDDAVLVLQRMRESVVFGTSDGRDVVVIPLSGTLDLADGTRATLRDEGGHLALQLEVPDGRRATYRYTLPDAASGALRIDITVEGDRLPGGSVRLQRAYRRMKVDVASPARASP
;
A
#
# COMPACT_ATOMS: atom_id res chain seq x y z
N MET A 1 -23.58 36.08 -35.87
CA MET A 1 -23.89 35.28 -34.66
C MET A 1 -23.06 34.01 -34.74
N GLY A 2 -22.00 33.92 -33.93
CA GLY A 2 -21.12 32.75 -33.88
C GLY A 2 -21.65 31.70 -32.89
N PRO A 3 -21.41 30.40 -33.10
CA PRO A 3 -21.79 29.38 -32.13
C PRO A 3 -20.88 29.50 -30.88
N PRO A 4 -21.40 29.24 -29.66
CA PRO A 4 -20.55 29.19 -28.48
C PRO A 4 -19.65 27.95 -28.54
N SER A 5 -18.36 28.21 -28.38
CA SER A 5 -17.28 27.23 -28.35
C SER A 5 -17.49 26.18 -27.27
N SER A 6 -17.27 24.93 -27.67
CA SER A 6 -17.17 23.74 -26.82
C SER A 6 -16.30 24.02 -25.60
N GLY A 7 -16.93 24.06 -24.42
CA GLY A 7 -16.24 24.02 -23.15
C GLY A 7 -15.71 22.61 -22.91
N SER A 8 -14.48 22.37 -23.36
CA SER A 8 -13.70 21.20 -22.95
C SER A 8 -13.48 21.30 -21.43
N ARG A 9 -14.35 20.65 -20.66
CA ARG A 9 -14.08 20.32 -19.26
C ARG A 9 -12.73 19.60 -19.22
N PRO A 10 -11.74 20.06 -18.44
CA PRO A 10 -10.57 19.22 -18.20
C PRO A 10 -11.08 17.94 -17.57
N ALA A 11 -10.86 16.82 -18.25
CA ALA A 11 -11.05 15.50 -17.69
C ALA A 11 -10.30 15.49 -16.36
N GLY A 12 -11.01 15.22 -15.27
CA GLY A 12 -10.42 15.08 -13.94
C GLY A 12 -9.38 13.98 -13.98
N GLY A 13 -8.14 14.38 -14.26
CA GLY A 13 -6.97 13.55 -14.09
C GLY A 13 -6.95 13.19 -12.62
N ARG A 14 -7.23 11.92 -12.31
CA ARG A 14 -6.87 11.36 -11.01
C ARG A 14 -5.42 11.75 -10.81
N PRO A 15 -5.05 12.46 -9.72
CA PRO A 15 -3.66 12.80 -9.50
C PRO A 15 -2.88 11.49 -9.55
N SER A 16 -2.02 11.37 -10.55
CA SER A 16 -1.16 10.21 -10.70
C SER A 16 -0.30 10.17 -9.46
N LEU A 17 -0.58 9.21 -8.57
CA LEU A 17 0.14 8.97 -7.31
C LEU A 17 1.63 8.65 -7.50
N LYS A 18 2.07 8.52 -8.77
CA LYS A 18 3.46 8.36 -9.18
C LYS A 18 4.30 9.53 -8.67
N GLY A 19 5.14 9.24 -7.68
CA GLY A 19 6.11 10.17 -7.09
C GLY A 19 5.71 10.71 -5.70
N LEU A 20 4.47 10.51 -5.25
CA LEU A 20 4.03 10.98 -3.93
C LEU A 20 4.30 9.96 -2.82
N LEU A 21 4.16 8.67 -3.13
CA LEU A 21 4.53 7.59 -2.23
C LEU A 21 6.05 7.36 -2.32
N PRO A 22 6.74 7.13 -1.20
CA PRO A 22 8.08 6.58 -1.23
C PRO A 22 8.05 5.28 -2.04
N ALA A 23 8.94 5.12 -3.03
CA ALA A 23 9.02 3.90 -3.84
C ALA A 23 9.19 2.64 -2.96
N GLN A 24 9.81 2.84 -1.80
CA GLN A 24 10.02 1.88 -0.72
C GLN A 24 8.74 1.31 -0.14
N GLY A 25 7.65 2.09 -0.12
CA GLY A 25 6.35 1.65 0.39
C GLY A 25 5.51 0.91 -0.65
N ALA A 26 6.03 0.68 -1.86
CA ALA A 26 5.29 0.00 -2.92
C ALA A 26 4.87 -1.42 -2.51
N PHE A 27 5.69 -2.16 -1.76
CA PHE A 27 5.32 -3.49 -1.27
C PHE A 27 4.12 -3.46 -0.32
N ALA A 28 3.93 -2.35 0.41
CA ALA A 28 2.89 -2.20 1.43
C ALA A 28 1.53 -1.84 0.83
N ALA A 29 1.53 -1.22 -0.36
CA ALA A 29 0.33 -0.86 -1.11
C ALA A 29 0.62 -0.72 -2.62
N PRO A 30 0.87 -1.84 -3.33
CA PRO A 30 1.21 -1.84 -4.75
C PRO A 30 0.14 -1.18 -5.64
N ASP A 31 0.55 -0.49 -6.69
CA ASP A 31 -0.37 0.17 -7.61
C ASP A 31 -0.88 -0.71 -8.74
N ASP A 32 0.02 -1.47 -9.34
CA ASP A 32 -0.24 -2.29 -10.52
C ASP A 32 -0.07 -3.80 -10.24
N ALA A 33 -0.14 -4.22 -8.97
CA ALA A 33 0.00 -5.63 -8.56
C ALA A 33 -0.98 -6.04 -7.45
N VAL A 34 -1.15 -7.35 -7.27
CA VAL A 34 -1.92 -7.90 -6.15
C VAL A 34 -1.09 -7.80 -4.88
N LEU A 35 -1.67 -7.24 -3.81
CA LEU A 35 -1.08 -7.28 -2.48
C LEU A 35 -1.33 -8.64 -1.83
N VAL A 36 -0.24 -9.32 -1.47
CA VAL A 36 -0.24 -10.47 -0.57
C VAL A 36 0.06 -9.94 0.83
N LEU A 37 -0.89 -10.14 1.75
CA LEU A 37 -0.76 -9.74 3.15
C LEU A 37 -1.07 -10.96 4.03
N GLN A 38 -0.06 -11.48 4.71
CA GLN A 38 -0.19 -12.63 5.59
C GLN A 38 0.29 -12.31 6.98
N ARG A 39 -0.64 -12.29 7.94
CA ARG A 39 -0.33 -12.15 9.35
C ARG A 39 0.14 -13.48 9.94
N MET A 40 1.33 -13.47 10.51
CA MET A 40 1.89 -14.56 11.31
C MET A 40 1.76 -14.23 12.81
N ARG A 41 2.28 -15.11 13.68
CA ARG A 41 2.21 -14.91 15.13
C ARG A 41 2.98 -13.67 15.60
N GLU A 42 4.17 -13.44 15.04
CA GLU A 42 5.10 -12.40 15.51
C GLU A 42 5.50 -11.41 14.41
N SER A 43 4.96 -11.58 13.20
CA SER A 43 5.31 -10.79 12.02
C SER A 43 4.16 -10.71 11.04
N VAL A 44 4.30 -9.84 10.05
CA VAL A 44 3.45 -9.79 8.87
C VAL A 44 4.32 -9.87 7.63
N VAL A 45 3.93 -10.77 6.73
CA VAL A 45 4.55 -10.91 5.42
C VAL A 45 3.75 -10.08 4.44
N PHE A 46 4.45 -9.17 3.77
CA PHE A 46 3.97 -8.41 2.64
C PHE A 46 4.61 -8.96 1.38
N GLY A 47 3.84 -9.06 0.31
CA GLY A 47 4.40 -9.35 -0.99
C GLY A 47 3.47 -9.00 -2.14
N THR A 48 3.93 -9.30 -3.34
CA THR A 48 3.23 -9.07 -4.59
C THR A 48 2.97 -10.38 -5.33
N SER A 49 1.96 -10.42 -6.22
CA SER A 49 1.63 -11.64 -6.99
C SER A 49 2.74 -12.15 -7.90
N ASP A 50 3.68 -11.29 -8.32
CA ASP A 50 4.83 -11.69 -9.13
C ASP A 50 5.97 -12.29 -8.28
N GLY A 51 5.84 -12.27 -6.95
CA GLY A 51 6.78 -12.87 -6.00
C GLY A 51 8.15 -12.20 -5.94
N ARG A 52 8.33 -11.04 -6.57
CA ARG A 52 9.62 -10.35 -6.67
C ARG A 52 9.98 -9.57 -5.42
N ASP A 53 8.98 -9.04 -4.73
CA ASP A 53 9.15 -8.25 -3.52
C ASP A 53 8.42 -8.95 -2.37
N VAL A 54 9.18 -9.53 -1.43
CA VAL A 54 8.66 -10.10 -0.18
C VAL A 54 9.36 -9.44 0.98
N VAL A 55 8.58 -8.80 1.86
CA VAL A 55 9.08 -8.10 3.04
C VAL A 55 8.40 -8.67 4.27
N VAL A 56 9.19 -9.11 5.25
CA VAL A 56 8.69 -9.66 6.52
C VAL A 56 8.96 -8.63 7.61
N ILE A 57 7.90 -8.03 8.16
CA ILE A 57 8.01 -6.99 9.19
C ILE A 57 7.57 -7.57 10.54
N PRO A 58 8.39 -7.54 11.58
CA PRO A 58 8.00 -8.01 12.90
C PRO A 58 6.91 -7.10 13.50
N LEU A 59 5.98 -7.68 14.26
CA LEU A 59 4.98 -6.94 15.03
C LEU A 59 5.58 -6.23 16.25
N SER A 60 6.84 -6.52 16.56
CA SER A 60 7.58 -5.95 17.68
C SER A 60 8.91 -5.40 17.19
N GLY A 61 9.18 -4.14 17.53
CA GLY A 61 10.40 -3.44 17.15
C GLY A 61 10.32 -2.71 15.81
N THR A 62 11.49 -2.32 15.31
CA THR A 62 11.69 -1.61 14.06
C THR A 62 12.58 -2.44 13.15
N LEU A 63 12.22 -2.54 11.88
CA LEU A 63 13.00 -3.18 10.84
C LEU A 63 13.67 -2.11 9.98
N ASP A 64 14.99 -2.19 9.84
CA ASP A 64 15.72 -1.40 8.85
C ASP A 64 15.62 -2.08 7.48
N LEU A 65 15.08 -1.36 6.50
CA LEU A 65 15.05 -1.78 5.11
C LEU A 65 16.39 -1.42 4.43
N ALA A 66 16.66 -2.05 3.28
CA ALA A 66 17.96 -2.01 2.60
C ALA A 66 18.47 -0.59 2.25
N ASP A 67 17.61 0.42 2.21
CA ASP A 67 17.94 1.79 1.85
C ASP A 67 17.94 2.76 3.05
N GLY A 68 17.92 2.22 4.27
CA GLY A 68 17.87 3.00 5.51
C GLY A 68 16.47 3.46 5.91
N THR A 69 15.43 3.06 5.17
CA THR A 69 14.04 3.26 5.59
C THR A 69 13.73 2.40 6.80
N ARG A 70 13.19 3.01 7.85
CA ARG A 70 12.77 2.31 9.07
C ARG A 70 11.30 1.96 9.02
N ALA A 71 10.99 0.68 9.14
CA ALA A 71 9.63 0.16 9.14
C ALA A 71 9.22 -0.28 10.56
N THR A 72 8.10 0.24 11.04
CA THR A 72 7.51 -0.17 12.33
C THR A 72 6.07 -0.58 12.11
N LEU A 73 5.73 -1.80 12.54
CA LEU A 73 4.39 -2.35 12.41
C LEU A 73 3.73 -2.46 13.78
N ARG A 74 2.46 -2.05 13.86
CA ARG A 74 1.67 -2.10 15.09
C ARG A 74 0.32 -2.75 14.82
N ASP A 75 -0.18 -3.46 15.84
CA ASP A 75 -1.58 -3.87 15.91
C ASP A 75 -2.34 -2.86 16.79
N GLU A 76 -3.23 -2.12 16.17
CA GLU A 76 -4.09 -1.10 16.78
C GLU A 76 -5.51 -1.67 16.94
N GLY A 77 -5.68 -2.63 17.85
CA GLY A 77 -7.00 -3.17 18.20
C GLY A 77 -7.68 -3.97 17.09
N GLY A 78 -6.92 -4.79 16.36
CA GLY A 78 -7.41 -5.60 15.24
C GLY A 78 -7.16 -4.97 13.87
N HIS A 79 -6.59 -3.76 13.84
CA HIS A 79 -6.14 -3.08 12.63
C HIS A 79 -4.62 -3.08 12.58
N LEU A 80 -4.04 -3.38 11.42
CA LEU A 80 -2.61 -3.25 11.23
C LEU A 80 -2.28 -1.80 10.83
N ALA A 81 -1.23 -1.25 11.42
CA ALA A 81 -0.69 0.06 11.06
C ALA A 81 0.81 -0.08 10.80
N LEU A 82 1.23 0.16 9.56
CA LEU A 82 2.64 0.20 9.15
C LEU A 82 3.08 1.65 9.04
N GLN A 83 4.14 2.01 9.75
CA GLN A 83 4.82 3.29 9.60
C GLN A 83 6.18 3.08 8.94
N LEU A 84 6.46 3.86 7.92
CA LEU A 84 7.75 3.96 7.25
C LEU A 84 8.35 5.33 7.50
N GLU A 85 9.56 5.37 8.02
CA GLU A 85 10.36 6.59 8.19
C GLU A 85 11.49 6.55 7.17
N VAL A 86 11.44 7.45 6.19
CA VAL A 86 12.38 7.52 5.08
C VAL A 86 13.54 8.46 5.48
N PRO A 87 14.80 8.15 5.10
CA PRO A 87 15.94 8.99 5.45
C PRO A 87 15.85 10.45 4.98
N ASP A 88 15.04 10.74 3.97
CA ASP A 88 14.82 12.08 3.44
C ASP A 88 13.84 12.93 4.28
N GLY A 89 13.41 12.42 5.44
CA GLY A 89 12.54 13.09 6.40
C GLY A 89 11.05 12.84 6.16
N ARG A 90 10.67 12.09 5.12
CA ARG A 90 9.26 11.73 4.90
C ARG A 90 8.85 10.60 5.84
N ARG A 91 7.60 10.68 6.29
CA ARG A 91 6.93 9.61 7.04
C ARG A 91 5.69 9.15 6.29
N ALA A 92 5.59 7.86 6.03
CA ALA A 92 4.42 7.26 5.41
C ALA A 92 3.74 6.28 6.37
N THR A 93 2.44 6.46 6.59
CA THR A 93 1.63 5.63 7.48
C THR A 93 0.55 4.94 6.66
N TYR A 94 0.51 3.61 6.75
CA TYR A 94 -0.45 2.73 6.07
C TYR A 94 -1.33 2.09 7.15
N ARG A 95 -2.63 2.37 7.12
CA ARG A 95 -3.61 1.76 8.03
C ARG A 95 -4.48 0.78 7.27
N TYR A 96 -4.41 -0.49 7.66
CA TYR A 96 -5.10 -1.59 7.01
C TYR A 96 -6.42 -1.85 7.73
N THR A 97 -7.52 -1.57 7.03
CA THR A 97 -8.86 -1.96 7.44
C THR A 97 -9.20 -3.29 6.77
N LEU A 98 -9.13 -4.37 7.54
CA LEU A 98 -9.44 -5.71 7.08
C LEU A 98 -10.88 -5.76 6.52
N PRO A 99 -11.12 -6.60 5.49
CA PRO A 99 -12.43 -6.72 4.89
C PRO A 99 -13.46 -7.18 5.92
N ASP A 100 -14.51 -6.38 6.10
CA ASP A 100 -15.73 -6.87 6.74
C ASP A 100 -16.44 -7.90 5.84
N ALA A 101 -17.35 -8.68 6.42
CA ALA A 101 -18.10 -9.69 5.68
C ALA A 101 -18.96 -9.12 4.53
N ALA A 102 -19.25 -7.81 4.55
CA ALA A 102 -20.15 -7.14 3.62
C ALA A 102 -19.44 -6.61 2.37
N SER A 103 -18.21 -6.10 2.50
CA SER A 103 -17.46 -5.45 1.42
C SER A 103 -16.47 -6.39 0.73
N GLY A 104 -15.93 -7.38 1.46
CA GLY A 104 -14.91 -8.28 0.95
C GLY A 104 -13.63 -7.59 0.45
N ALA A 105 -13.45 -6.31 0.74
CA ALA A 105 -12.33 -5.50 0.26
C ALA A 105 -11.44 -5.01 1.40
N LEU A 106 -10.14 -5.25 1.28
CA LEU A 106 -9.13 -4.65 2.13
C LEU A 106 -8.99 -3.17 1.75
N ARG A 107 -9.18 -2.26 2.70
CA ARG A 107 -8.94 -0.83 2.50
C ARG A 107 -7.65 -0.43 3.20
N ILE A 108 -6.86 0.40 2.53
CA ILE A 108 -5.63 0.96 3.07
C ILE A 108 -5.73 2.47 3.00
N ASP A 109 -5.76 3.11 4.16
CA ASP A 109 -5.58 4.56 4.29
C ASP A 109 -4.09 4.84 4.36
N ILE A 110 -3.59 5.67 3.44
CA ILE A 110 -2.18 6.00 3.34
C ILE A 110 -2.02 7.50 3.52
N THR A 111 -1.22 7.88 4.52
CA THR A 111 -0.86 9.26 4.81
C THR A 111 0.64 9.41 4.65
N VAL A 112 1.07 10.36 3.83
CA VAL A 112 2.49 10.71 3.69
C VAL A 112 2.66 12.13 4.22
N GLU A 113 3.63 12.33 5.10
CA GLU A 113 3.95 13.60 5.74
C GLU A 113 5.42 13.95 5.45
N GLY A 114 5.71 15.24 5.34
CA GLY A 114 7.07 15.75 5.17
C GLY A 114 7.12 17.11 4.51
N ASP A 115 8.15 17.90 4.83
CA ASP A 115 8.28 19.30 4.42
C ASP A 115 8.44 19.49 2.91
N ARG A 116 8.84 18.43 2.20
CA ARG A 116 9.01 18.43 0.74
C ARG A 116 7.72 18.12 -0.03
N LEU A 117 6.60 17.87 0.67
CA LEU A 117 5.31 17.61 0.05
C LEU A 117 4.52 18.90 -0.16
N PRO A 118 3.78 19.03 -1.27
CA PRO A 118 2.86 20.14 -1.45
C PRO A 118 1.76 20.10 -0.37
N GLY A 119 1.77 21.09 0.53
CA GLY A 119 0.84 21.16 1.67
C GLY A 119 1.28 20.39 2.92
N GLY A 120 2.53 19.89 2.97
CA GLY A 120 3.13 19.23 4.15
C GLY A 120 2.63 17.81 4.43
N SER A 121 1.45 17.45 3.91
CA SER A 121 0.92 16.09 3.97
C SER A 121 0.04 15.75 2.77
N VAL A 122 -0.03 14.47 2.43
CA VAL A 122 -0.88 13.92 1.38
C VAL A 122 -1.58 12.70 1.95
N ARG A 123 -2.90 12.63 1.75
CA ARG A 123 -3.70 11.46 2.11
C ARG A 123 -4.33 10.84 0.87
N LEU A 124 -4.28 9.52 0.82
CA LEU A 124 -4.84 8.73 -0.26
C LEU A 124 -5.39 7.42 0.29
N GLN A 125 -6.33 6.82 -0.42
CA GLN A 125 -6.94 5.56 -0.02
C GLN A 125 -6.84 4.56 -1.17
N ARG A 126 -6.47 3.33 -0.85
CA ARG A 126 -6.40 2.21 -1.80
C ARG A 126 -7.31 1.09 -1.34
N ALA A 127 -7.94 0.39 -2.28
CA ALA A 127 -8.82 -0.72 -1.99
C ALA A 127 -8.46 -1.93 -2.85
N TYR A 128 -8.34 -3.10 -2.22
CA TYR A 128 -8.10 -4.38 -2.88
C TYR A 128 -9.27 -5.30 -2.63
N ARG A 129 -9.75 -5.97 -3.68
CA ARG A 129 -10.73 -7.04 -3.53
C ARG A 129 -10.01 -8.30 -3.06
N ARG A 130 -10.55 -8.97 -2.06
CA ARG A 130 -10.00 -10.25 -1.60
C ARG A 130 -10.11 -11.29 -2.72
N MET A 131 -8.97 -11.77 -3.20
CA MET A 131 -8.93 -12.95 -4.06
C MET A 131 -8.85 -14.20 -3.17
N LYS A 132 -9.79 -15.12 -3.34
CA LYS A 132 -9.65 -16.46 -2.77
C LYS A 132 -8.75 -17.24 -3.71
N VAL A 133 -7.53 -17.51 -3.27
CA VAL A 133 -6.63 -18.44 -3.96
C VAL A 133 -6.89 -19.82 -3.37
N ASP A 134 -7.30 -20.76 -4.21
CA ASP A 134 -7.41 -22.16 -3.81
C ASP A 134 -6.02 -22.78 -3.83
N VAL A 135 -5.45 -23.05 -2.66
CA VAL A 135 -4.09 -23.58 -2.52
C VAL A 135 -4.08 -25.12 -2.66
N ALA A 136 -5.21 -25.75 -2.95
CA ALA A 136 -5.34 -27.21 -2.96
C ALA A 136 -4.76 -27.93 -4.19
N SER A 137 -4.09 -27.26 -5.12
CA SER A 137 -3.40 -27.95 -6.23
C SER A 137 -2.25 -27.12 -6.79
N PRO A 138 -1.02 -27.22 -6.26
CA PRO A 138 0.13 -26.92 -7.09
C PRO A 138 0.09 -27.92 -8.25
N ALA A 139 -0.26 -27.45 -9.45
CA ALA A 139 -0.07 -28.23 -10.66
C ALA A 139 1.42 -28.58 -10.71
N ARG A 140 1.74 -29.84 -10.41
CA ARG A 140 3.08 -30.39 -10.51
C ARG A 140 3.48 -30.21 -11.97
N ALA A 141 4.34 -29.23 -12.24
CA ALA A 141 5.01 -29.11 -13.52
C ALA A 141 5.70 -30.46 -13.75
N SER A 142 5.14 -31.27 -14.65
CA SER A 142 5.70 -32.54 -15.02
C SER A 142 6.85 -32.25 -15.99
N PRO A 143 8.02 -32.89 -15.80
CA PRO A 143 9.19 -32.69 -16.67
C PRO A 143 8.94 -33.17 -18.10
#